data_AF-A0A2H0QJV2-F1
#
_entry.id   AF-A0A2H0QJV2-F1
#
_cell.length_a   1.000
_cell.length_b   1.000
_cell.length_c   1.000
_cell.angle_alpha   90.00
_cell.angle_beta   90.00
_cell.angle_gamma   90.00
#
_symmetry.space_group_name_H-M   'P 1'
#
loop_
_entity.id
_entity.type
_entity.pdbx_description
1 polymer ?
#
loop_
_entity_poly.entity_id
_entity_poly.type
_entity_poly.pdbx_seq_one_letter_code
_entity_poly.pdbx_strand_id
1 'polypeptide(L)'
;MKLKCTLLFGLLFSLLSCGASNEQKIKNSIEVANNLLSTRKCDEAIRELESVGQQTSNPRWLITYSSAYACKGGFSEPSFFANDLAKISSANDGLIGSLTLFSTSSTDGPFSTEYANLQRALEILLYPAGLTTSSHTSRLTKFTTSELSNMEVVAFYIALTQMGRYFYYYGDAGPTGTKGGGGAPNTCLATYTDGAAITAIDVLATDSCNSGTNLGHTDIETGVAATRQTRMCHGIVLFNNFIDLISNLTFSGANTGSLSALGAVFTTLCETAMGGAVPICSVKDQTSCEAATNADVEGYFAKVLETFFI
;
A
#
# COMPACT_ATOMS: atom_id res chain seq x y z
N MET A 1 13.29 69.06 -15.96
CA MET A 1 13.17 67.74 -16.63
C MET A 1 13.89 66.58 -15.91
N LYS A 2 14.49 66.78 -14.71
CA LYS A 2 15.24 65.71 -13.99
C LYS A 2 14.43 64.91 -12.97
N LEU A 3 13.25 65.39 -12.56
CA LEU A 3 12.42 64.75 -11.52
C LEU A 3 11.53 63.61 -12.05
N LYS A 4 11.26 63.57 -13.37
CA LYS A 4 10.40 62.54 -13.99
C LYS A 4 11.12 61.20 -14.24
N CYS A 5 12.43 61.20 -14.45
CA CYS A 5 13.18 59.95 -14.65
C CYS A 5 13.46 59.20 -13.34
N THR A 6 13.61 59.89 -12.21
CA THR A 6 13.89 59.26 -10.91
C THR A 6 12.68 58.52 -10.34
N LEU A 7 11.47 59.02 -10.61
CA LEU A 7 10.20 58.39 -10.20
C LEU A 7 9.88 57.14 -11.04
N LEU A 8 10.27 57.13 -12.32
CA LEU A 8 10.12 55.96 -13.18
C LEU A 8 11.07 54.82 -12.79
N PHE A 9 12.28 55.15 -12.32
CA PHE A 9 13.29 54.16 -11.87
C PHE A 9 12.95 53.54 -10.51
N GLY A 10 12.31 54.31 -9.61
CA GLY A 10 11.79 53.79 -8.33
C GLY A 10 10.55 52.89 -8.48
N LEU A 11 9.73 53.12 -9.52
CA LEU A 11 8.56 52.30 -9.84
C LEU A 11 8.94 50.95 -10.48
N LEU A 12 10.03 50.91 -11.26
CA LEU A 12 10.57 49.66 -11.81
C LEU A 12 11.18 48.75 -10.73
N PHE A 13 11.77 49.32 -9.67
CA PHE A 13 12.32 48.55 -8.54
C PHE A 13 11.25 47.99 -7.60
N SER A 14 10.03 48.56 -7.58
CA SER A 14 8.91 48.06 -6.78
C SER A 14 8.13 46.93 -7.46
N LEU A 15 8.39 46.68 -8.76
CA LEU A 15 7.88 45.51 -9.48
C LEU A 15 8.82 44.29 -9.37
N LEU A 16 10.04 44.47 -8.87
CA LEU A 16 10.92 43.38 -8.40
C LEU A 16 10.58 43.03 -6.95
N SER A 17 9.29 42.80 -6.68
CA SER A 17 8.83 42.27 -5.40
C SER A 17 9.63 41.02 -5.05
N CYS A 18 10.42 41.10 -3.97
CA CYS A 18 11.12 40.00 -3.31
C CYS A 18 10.14 39.00 -2.64
N GLY A 19 9.07 38.61 -3.33
CA GLY A 19 8.23 37.50 -2.92
C GLY A 19 8.96 36.20 -3.20
N ALA A 20 9.01 35.28 -2.22
CA ALA A 20 9.49 33.92 -2.47
C ALA A 20 8.77 33.35 -3.70
N SER A 21 9.54 32.77 -4.63
CA SER A 21 8.97 32.12 -5.81
C SER A 21 8.00 31.01 -5.38
N ASN A 22 7.05 30.66 -6.23
CA ASN A 22 6.12 29.55 -5.93
C ASN A 22 6.89 28.25 -5.62
N GLU A 23 7.98 28.00 -6.35
CA GLU A 23 8.87 26.87 -6.08
C GLU A 23 9.51 26.93 -4.69
N GLN A 24 9.96 28.12 -4.25
CA GLN A 24 10.53 28.30 -2.92
C GLN A 24 9.49 28.09 -1.81
N LYS A 25 8.24 28.53 -2.03
CA LYS A 25 7.13 28.28 -1.10
C LYS A 25 6.84 26.79 -0.95
N ILE A 26 6.78 26.06 -2.07
CA ILE A 26 6.58 24.60 -2.07
C ILE A 26 7.72 23.90 -1.33
N LYS A 27 8.98 24.25 -1.60
CA LYS A 27 10.13 23.69 -0.88
C LYS A 27 10.07 23.94 0.62
N ASN A 28 9.77 25.17 1.02
CA ASN A 28 9.63 25.52 2.43
C ASN A 28 8.49 24.75 3.12
N SER A 29 7.33 24.64 2.46
CA SER A 29 6.19 23.87 2.96
C SER A 29 6.53 22.39 3.15
N ILE A 30 7.26 21.78 2.21
CA ILE A 30 7.78 20.40 2.35
C ILE A 30 8.71 20.29 3.57
N GLU A 31 9.62 21.24 3.77
CA GLU A 31 10.55 21.22 4.91
C GLU A 31 9.83 21.36 6.26
N VAL A 32 8.88 22.30 6.36
CA VAL A 32 8.04 22.48 7.55
C VAL A 32 7.21 21.22 7.82
N ALA A 33 6.58 20.65 6.80
CA ALA A 33 5.81 19.42 6.92
C ALA A 33 6.68 18.26 7.43
N ASN A 34 7.90 18.07 6.90
CA ASN A 34 8.81 17.03 7.40
C ASN A 34 9.20 17.24 8.87
N ASN A 35 9.39 18.49 9.31
CA ASN A 35 9.62 18.80 10.73
C ASN A 35 8.41 18.40 11.59
N LEU A 36 7.20 18.76 11.17
CA LEU A 36 5.96 18.39 11.86
C LEU A 36 5.79 16.86 11.96
N LEU A 37 6.15 16.12 10.90
CA LEU A 37 6.11 14.65 10.91
C LEU A 37 7.09 14.03 11.92
N SER A 38 8.25 14.65 12.17
CA SER A 38 9.19 14.18 13.19
C SER A 38 8.61 14.15 14.61
N THR A 39 7.55 14.93 14.85
CA THR A 39 6.82 15.01 16.13
C THR A 39 5.39 14.46 16.04
N ARG A 40 5.10 13.65 15.00
CA ARG A 40 3.79 13.06 14.71
C ARG A 40 2.62 14.06 14.58
N LYS A 41 2.90 15.30 14.18
CA LYS A 41 1.86 16.31 13.93
C LYS A 41 1.27 16.17 12.52
N CYS A 42 0.67 15.01 12.25
CA CYS A 42 0.25 14.61 10.90
C CYS A 42 -0.74 15.61 10.26
N ASP A 43 -1.76 16.06 11.01
CA ASP A 43 -2.76 17.02 10.49
C ASP A 43 -2.20 18.43 10.28
N GLU A 44 -1.19 18.85 11.06
CA GLU A 44 -0.47 20.10 10.80
C GLU A 44 0.36 19.98 9.51
N ALA A 45 1.03 18.85 9.30
CA ALA A 45 1.81 18.59 8.09
C ALA A 45 0.95 18.58 6.82
N ILE A 46 -0.23 17.94 6.86
CA ILE A 46 -1.20 17.96 5.75
C ILE A 46 -1.63 19.40 5.45
N ARG A 47 -2.05 20.17 6.47
CA ARG A 47 -2.48 21.56 6.28
C ARG A 47 -1.39 22.44 5.70
N GLU A 48 -0.15 22.26 6.14
CA GLU A 48 1.00 22.97 5.59
C GLU A 48 1.19 22.68 4.10
N LEU A 49 1.12 21.41 3.68
CA LEU A 49 1.26 20.99 2.29
C LEU A 49 0.09 21.43 1.40
N GLU A 50 -1.13 21.43 1.93
CA GLU A 50 -2.33 21.89 1.22
C GLU A 50 -2.32 23.41 1.01
N SER A 51 -1.63 24.18 1.88
CA SER A 51 -1.54 25.64 1.78
C SER A 51 -0.86 26.15 0.50
N VAL A 52 0.00 25.32 -0.12
CA VAL A 52 0.67 25.62 -1.39
C VAL A 52 -0.05 25.04 -2.62
N GLY A 53 -1.22 24.42 -2.40
CA GLY A 53 -1.99 23.73 -3.43
C GLY A 53 -1.41 22.37 -3.81
N GLN A 54 -2.26 21.49 -4.35
CA GLN A 54 -1.88 20.12 -4.72
C GLN A 54 -0.78 20.10 -5.78
N GLN A 55 0.31 19.35 -5.52
CA GLN A 55 1.43 19.20 -6.45
C GLN A 55 1.48 17.77 -7.02
N THR A 56 0.67 17.48 -8.04
CA THR A 56 0.49 16.12 -8.57
C THR A 56 1.73 15.53 -9.25
N SER A 57 2.71 16.35 -9.61
CA SER A 57 3.93 15.93 -10.34
C SER A 57 5.22 16.30 -9.62
N ASN A 58 5.14 16.77 -8.37
CA ASN A 58 6.32 17.04 -7.55
C ASN A 58 6.57 15.82 -6.64
N PRO A 59 7.59 14.99 -6.92
CA PRO A 59 7.81 13.74 -6.19
C PRO A 59 8.09 13.97 -4.70
N ARG A 60 8.81 15.05 -4.34
CA ARG A 60 9.07 15.38 -2.93
C ARG A 60 7.79 15.77 -2.20
N TRP A 61 6.92 16.55 -2.83
CA TRP A 61 5.63 16.90 -2.26
C TRP A 61 4.74 15.65 -2.11
N LEU A 62 4.67 14.79 -3.13
CA LEU A 62 3.89 13.55 -3.09
C LEU A 62 4.36 12.59 -1.99
N ILE A 63 5.67 12.43 -1.84
CA ILE A 63 6.27 11.63 -0.76
C ILE A 63 5.87 12.21 0.59
N THR A 64 6.14 13.50 0.85
CA THR A 64 5.83 14.10 2.16
C THR A 64 4.32 14.11 2.45
N TYR A 65 3.48 14.31 1.44
CA TYR A 65 2.03 14.26 1.57
C TYR A 65 1.54 12.84 1.87
N SER A 66 2.07 11.82 1.17
CA SER A 66 1.83 10.41 1.46
C SER A 66 2.27 10.06 2.89
N SER A 67 3.48 10.44 3.30
CA SER A 67 3.98 10.22 4.67
C SER A 67 3.11 10.88 5.73
N ALA A 68 2.49 12.03 5.43
CA ALA A 68 1.57 12.69 6.36
C ALA A 68 0.25 11.92 6.55
N TYR A 69 -0.31 11.33 5.48
CA TYR A 69 -1.44 10.39 5.61
C TYR A 69 -1.01 9.07 6.27
N ALA A 70 0.17 8.55 5.96
CA ALA A 70 0.69 7.35 6.60
C ALA A 70 0.86 7.56 8.12
N CYS A 71 1.33 8.74 8.54
CA CYS A 71 1.38 9.18 9.94
C CYS A 71 0.01 9.12 10.62
N LYS A 72 -1.07 9.57 9.95
CA LYS A 72 -2.45 9.42 10.44
C LYS A 72 -2.89 7.95 10.51
N GLY A 73 -2.34 7.12 9.64
CA GLY A 73 -2.46 5.67 9.65
C GLY A 73 -1.70 4.95 10.77
N GLY A 74 -0.99 5.71 11.62
CA GLY A 74 -0.14 5.19 12.69
C GLY A 74 1.26 4.77 12.23
N PHE A 75 1.56 4.82 10.92
CA PHE A 75 2.88 4.48 10.40
C PHE A 75 3.94 5.50 10.86
N SER A 76 5.13 4.98 11.13
CA SER A 76 6.26 5.74 11.65
C SER A 76 7.53 5.06 11.19
N GLU A 77 8.31 5.70 10.31
CA GLU A 77 9.58 5.15 9.82
C GLU A 77 10.52 4.74 10.96
N PRO A 78 10.72 5.55 12.03
CA PRO A 78 11.56 5.13 13.15
C PRO A 78 11.08 3.83 13.80
N SER A 79 9.76 3.66 13.95
CA SER A 79 9.18 2.45 14.55
C SER A 79 9.30 1.26 13.60
N PHE A 80 9.09 1.48 12.31
CA PHE A 80 9.20 0.47 11.27
C PHE A 80 10.62 -0.10 11.21
N PHE A 81 11.63 0.77 11.10
CA PHE A 81 13.03 0.35 11.01
C PHE A 81 13.59 -0.20 12.34
N ALA A 82 13.13 0.30 13.48
CA ALA A 82 13.62 -0.17 14.77
C ALA A 82 12.98 -1.49 15.22
N ASN A 83 11.68 -1.68 14.96
CA ASN A 83 10.89 -2.74 15.60
C ASN A 83 10.29 -3.75 14.62
N ASP A 84 9.97 -3.34 13.39
CA ASP A 84 9.11 -4.14 12.50
C ASP A 84 9.90 -4.83 11.38
N LEU A 85 10.93 -4.17 10.84
CA LEU A 85 11.74 -4.73 9.76
C LEU A 85 12.38 -6.08 10.14
N ALA A 86 12.81 -6.23 11.40
CA ALA A 86 13.41 -7.46 11.91
C ALA A 86 12.42 -8.63 12.04
N LYS A 87 11.11 -8.37 11.95
CA LYS A 87 10.08 -9.41 12.04
C LYS A 87 9.83 -10.09 10.70
N ILE A 88 10.19 -9.44 9.58
CA ILE A 88 9.93 -9.96 8.24
C ILE A 88 10.59 -11.33 8.08
N SER A 89 9.79 -12.34 7.78
CA SER A 89 10.28 -13.71 7.57
C SER A 89 11.14 -13.79 6.30
N SER A 90 12.19 -14.61 6.37
CA SER A 90 12.97 -15.01 5.19
C SER A 90 12.38 -16.23 4.46
N ALA A 91 11.35 -16.87 5.02
CA ALA A 91 10.62 -17.97 4.40
C ALA A 91 9.49 -17.43 3.50
N ASN A 92 9.29 -18.05 2.34
CA ASN A 92 8.32 -17.59 1.34
C ASN A 92 6.87 -17.64 1.85
N ASP A 93 6.53 -18.66 2.63
CA ASP A 93 5.23 -18.91 3.27
C ASP A 93 5.03 -18.14 4.59
N GLY A 94 6.11 -17.67 5.20
CA GLY A 94 6.07 -16.88 6.43
C GLY A 94 5.97 -15.37 6.23
N LEU A 95 6.03 -14.88 4.98
CA LEU A 95 6.06 -13.45 4.71
C LEU A 95 4.79 -12.77 5.22
N ILE A 96 3.60 -13.20 4.78
CA ILE A 96 2.34 -12.52 5.14
C ILE A 96 2.12 -12.57 6.65
N GLY A 97 2.28 -13.76 7.26
CA GLY A 97 2.17 -13.93 8.71
C GLY A 97 3.09 -13.00 9.49
N SER A 98 4.33 -12.81 9.01
CA SER A 98 5.28 -11.90 9.67
C SER A 98 4.88 -10.42 9.64
N LEU A 99 4.14 -9.98 8.62
CA LEU A 99 3.65 -8.59 8.53
C LEU A 99 2.57 -8.33 9.59
N THR A 100 1.79 -9.35 9.95
CA THR A 100 0.76 -9.24 11.00
C THR A 100 1.36 -8.93 12.38
N LEU A 101 2.67 -9.18 12.56
CA LEU A 101 3.40 -8.90 13.79
C LEU A 101 3.91 -7.46 13.90
N PHE A 102 3.74 -6.63 12.87
CA PHE A 102 4.20 -5.24 12.94
C PHE A 102 3.48 -4.49 14.05
N SER A 103 4.17 -3.52 14.63
CA SER A 103 3.72 -2.72 15.77
C SER A 103 2.41 -1.96 15.52
N THR A 104 2.02 -1.83 14.26
CA THR A 104 0.81 -1.14 13.81
C THR A 104 -0.20 -2.08 13.15
N SER A 105 0.05 -3.38 13.07
CA SER A 105 -0.86 -4.31 12.37
C SER A 105 -2.16 -4.57 13.12
N SER A 106 -2.19 -4.43 14.45
CA SER A 106 -3.41 -4.62 15.23
C SER A 106 -4.49 -3.61 14.82
N THR A 107 -5.68 -4.11 14.48
CA THR A 107 -6.88 -3.32 14.18
C THR A 107 -8.10 -4.14 14.61
N ASP A 108 -9.16 -3.46 15.03
CA ASP A 108 -10.37 -4.04 15.59
C ASP A 108 -11.55 -4.05 14.60
N GLY A 109 -11.40 -3.38 13.46
CA GLY A 109 -12.44 -3.28 12.45
C GLY A 109 -11.91 -3.32 11.02
N PRO A 110 -12.78 -3.69 10.06
CA PRO A 110 -12.46 -3.59 8.66
C PRO A 110 -12.40 -2.12 8.28
N PHE A 111 -11.33 -1.69 7.61
CA PHE A 111 -11.20 -0.31 7.12
C PHE A 111 -11.32 0.75 8.21
N SER A 112 -10.67 0.54 9.37
CA SER A 112 -10.51 1.57 10.40
C SER A 112 -9.99 2.89 9.81
N THR A 113 -10.15 3.99 10.55
CA THR A 113 -9.68 5.31 10.10
C THR A 113 -8.19 5.26 9.74
N GLU A 114 -7.41 4.50 10.49
CA GLU A 114 -6.00 4.25 10.27
C GLU A 114 -5.75 3.51 8.96
N TYR A 115 -6.51 2.44 8.69
CA TYR A 115 -6.44 1.70 7.43
C TYR A 115 -6.77 2.60 6.24
N ALA A 116 -7.83 3.41 6.33
CA ALA A 116 -8.22 4.33 5.26
C ALA A 116 -7.14 5.39 4.99
N ASN A 117 -6.48 5.89 6.04
CA ASN A 117 -5.37 6.84 5.89
C ASN A 117 -4.13 6.19 5.25
N LEU A 118 -3.80 4.93 5.58
CA LEU A 118 -2.71 4.20 4.91
C LEU A 118 -3.03 3.90 3.44
N GLN A 119 -4.28 3.50 3.16
CA GLN A 119 -4.76 3.31 1.80
C GLN A 119 -4.61 4.61 1.00
N ARG A 120 -5.03 5.74 1.58
CA ARG A 120 -4.88 7.06 0.96
C ARG A 120 -3.41 7.42 0.72
N ALA A 121 -2.54 7.12 1.68
CA ALA A 121 -1.10 7.33 1.56
C ALA A 121 -0.50 6.54 0.38
N LEU A 122 -0.90 5.27 0.22
CA LEU A 122 -0.50 4.44 -0.92
C LEU A 122 -1.00 5.02 -2.24
N GLU A 123 -2.29 5.36 -2.33
CA GLU A 123 -2.89 5.87 -3.56
C GLU A 123 -2.22 7.15 -4.08
N ILE A 124 -1.76 8.03 -3.18
CA ILE A 124 -0.98 9.22 -3.55
C ILE A 124 0.28 8.85 -4.35
N LEU A 125 0.93 7.73 -4.03
CA LEU A 125 2.17 7.28 -4.66
C LEU A 125 1.94 6.29 -5.81
N LEU A 126 0.84 5.54 -5.79
CA LEU A 126 0.46 4.58 -6.83
C LEU A 126 -0.20 5.26 -8.05
N TYR A 127 -0.95 6.33 -7.82
CA TYR A 127 -1.68 7.11 -8.85
C TYR A 127 -1.24 8.59 -8.93
N PRO A 128 0.07 8.89 -9.00
CA PRO A 128 0.55 10.26 -9.10
C PRO A 128 0.23 10.86 -10.48
N ALA A 129 0.32 12.18 -10.60
CA ALA A 129 0.23 12.90 -11.87
C ALA A 129 -1.03 12.61 -12.71
N GLY A 130 -2.15 12.28 -12.06
CA GLY A 130 -3.43 11.98 -12.72
C GLY A 130 -3.47 10.63 -13.43
N LEU A 131 -2.57 9.70 -13.08
CA LEU A 131 -2.64 8.33 -13.57
C LEU A 131 -3.92 7.64 -13.09
N THR A 132 -4.54 6.88 -14.00
CA THR A 132 -5.71 6.03 -13.71
C THR A 132 -5.34 4.56 -13.55
N THR A 133 -4.10 4.20 -13.86
CA THR A 133 -3.58 2.84 -13.78
C THR A 133 -2.29 2.84 -12.98
N SER A 134 -2.26 2.07 -11.90
CA SER A 134 -1.05 1.88 -11.09
C SER A 134 -0.16 0.81 -11.74
N SER A 135 0.98 1.22 -12.28
CA SER A 135 2.07 0.31 -12.63
C SER A 135 3.39 1.07 -12.66
N HIS A 136 4.51 0.37 -12.41
CA HIS A 136 5.85 0.94 -12.52
C HIS A 136 6.04 1.61 -13.87
N THR A 137 5.69 0.92 -14.97
CA THR A 137 5.77 1.45 -16.34
C THR A 137 4.98 2.75 -16.50
N SER A 138 3.76 2.82 -15.95
CA SER A 138 2.93 4.03 -16.05
C SER A 138 3.55 5.19 -15.28
N ARG A 139 4.05 4.95 -14.06
CA ARG A 139 4.71 5.97 -13.24
C ARG A 139 6.02 6.46 -13.85
N LEU A 140 6.78 5.59 -14.52
CA LEU A 140 8.03 5.94 -15.21
C LEU A 140 7.81 6.90 -16.39
N THR A 141 6.59 7.00 -16.93
CA THR A 141 6.26 8.03 -17.94
C THR A 141 6.14 9.44 -17.35
N LYS A 142 6.08 9.57 -16.01
CA LYS A 142 5.81 10.83 -15.30
C LYS A 142 7.00 11.33 -14.48
N PHE A 143 7.89 10.44 -14.08
CA PHE A 143 9.00 10.73 -13.18
C PHE A 143 10.31 10.15 -13.72
N THR A 144 11.43 10.76 -13.36
CA THR A 144 12.74 10.15 -13.61
C THR A 144 12.88 8.86 -12.81
N THR A 145 13.77 7.97 -13.23
CA THR A 145 14.04 6.70 -12.52
C THR A 145 14.39 6.91 -11.05
N SER A 146 15.18 7.95 -10.74
CA SER A 146 15.57 8.24 -9.35
C SER A 146 14.40 8.74 -8.51
N GLU A 147 13.57 9.63 -9.06
CA GLU A 147 12.37 10.12 -8.37
C GLU A 147 11.38 8.98 -8.13
N LEU A 148 11.14 8.16 -9.16
CA LEU A 148 10.24 7.01 -9.06
C LEU A 148 10.72 6.00 -8.03
N SER A 149 12.01 5.66 -8.05
CA SER A 149 12.59 4.72 -7.08
C SER A 149 12.36 5.19 -5.63
N ASN A 150 12.57 6.48 -5.34
CA ASN A 150 12.30 7.02 -4.01
C ASN A 150 10.81 6.94 -3.64
N MET A 151 9.91 7.23 -4.59
CA MET A 151 8.47 7.11 -4.36
C MET A 151 8.04 5.66 -4.11
N GLU A 152 8.56 4.71 -4.89
CA GLU A 152 8.20 3.30 -4.79
C GLU A 152 8.76 2.65 -3.52
N VAL A 153 9.92 3.09 -3.02
CA VAL A 153 10.44 2.65 -1.72
C VAL A 153 9.51 3.05 -0.58
N VAL A 154 9.01 4.29 -0.59
CA VAL A 154 8.04 4.76 0.42
C VAL A 154 6.71 4.01 0.28
N ALA A 155 6.22 3.83 -0.95
CA ALA A 155 5.01 3.05 -1.21
C ALA A 155 5.15 1.61 -0.72
N PHE A 156 6.32 0.99 -0.90
CA PHE A 156 6.60 -0.36 -0.44
C PHE A 156 6.52 -0.47 1.09
N TYR A 157 7.11 0.45 1.85
CA TYR A 157 7.02 0.43 3.32
C TYR A 157 5.57 0.56 3.80
N ILE A 158 4.80 1.47 3.19
CA ILE A 158 3.38 1.66 3.55
C ILE A 158 2.58 0.40 3.15
N ALA A 159 2.88 -0.23 2.02
CA ALA A 159 2.18 -1.42 1.54
C ALA A 159 2.39 -2.61 2.49
N LEU A 160 3.62 -2.81 2.99
CA LEU A 160 3.90 -3.83 3.99
C LEU A 160 3.07 -3.62 5.27
N THR A 161 2.99 -2.38 5.77
CA THR A 161 2.18 -2.05 6.95
C THR A 161 0.69 -2.28 6.70
N GLN A 162 0.18 -1.85 5.54
CA GLN A 162 -1.22 -2.01 5.18
C GLN A 162 -1.60 -3.48 5.01
N MET A 163 -0.72 -4.29 4.41
CA MET A 163 -0.89 -5.74 4.31
C MET A 163 -0.92 -6.36 5.70
N GLY A 164 0.02 -6.00 6.57
CA GLY A 164 0.05 -6.46 7.95
C GLY A 164 -1.29 -6.23 8.67
N ARG A 165 -1.90 -5.05 8.52
CA ARG A 165 -3.24 -4.75 9.07
C ARG A 165 -4.34 -5.59 8.44
N TYR A 166 -4.36 -5.70 7.12
CA TYR A 166 -5.38 -6.47 6.41
C TYR A 166 -5.38 -7.94 6.85
N PHE A 167 -4.21 -8.57 6.86
CA PHE A 167 -4.05 -9.98 7.20
C PHE A 167 -4.13 -10.24 8.70
N TYR A 168 -3.72 -9.31 9.55
CA TYR A 168 -3.96 -9.41 10.99
C TYR A 168 -5.45 -9.52 11.28
N TYR A 169 -6.25 -8.64 10.66
CA TYR A 169 -7.68 -8.59 10.89
C TYR A 169 -8.41 -9.80 10.29
N TYR A 170 -8.38 -9.92 8.96
CA TYR A 170 -9.17 -10.94 8.27
C TYR A 170 -8.63 -12.36 8.46
N GLY A 171 -7.35 -12.51 8.82
CA GLY A 171 -6.77 -13.81 9.11
C GLY A 171 -6.86 -14.25 10.55
N ASP A 172 -7.40 -13.41 11.45
CA ASP A 172 -7.33 -13.66 12.90
C ASP A 172 -5.92 -14.06 13.35
N ALA A 173 -4.93 -13.21 13.02
CA ALA A 173 -3.53 -13.58 13.21
C ALA A 173 -3.19 -13.67 14.71
N GLY A 174 -2.57 -14.78 15.11
CA GLY A 174 -2.13 -15.00 16.47
C GLY A 174 -0.87 -14.21 16.85
N PRO A 175 -0.41 -14.33 18.11
CA PRO A 175 0.80 -13.63 18.59
C PRO A 175 2.09 -13.99 17.86
N THR A 176 2.11 -15.11 17.15
CA THR A 176 3.24 -15.60 16.31
C THR A 176 3.05 -15.27 14.83
N GLY A 177 1.94 -14.62 14.46
CA GLY A 177 1.59 -14.29 13.09
C GLY A 177 0.97 -15.45 12.31
N THR A 178 0.58 -16.52 13.00
CA THR A 178 -0.12 -17.68 12.44
C THR A 178 -1.58 -17.35 12.18
N LYS A 179 -2.11 -17.75 11.03
CA LYS A 179 -3.52 -17.53 10.66
C LYS A 179 -4.46 -18.35 11.55
N GLY A 180 -5.58 -17.77 11.98
CA GLY A 180 -6.57 -18.39 12.88
C GLY A 180 -6.08 -18.57 14.33
N GLY A 181 -5.01 -17.87 14.71
CA GLY A 181 -4.39 -17.96 16.03
C GLY A 181 -4.82 -16.88 17.02
N GLY A 182 -5.66 -15.93 16.60
CA GLY A 182 -6.11 -14.78 17.40
C GLY A 182 -7.29 -15.07 18.33
N GLY A 183 -7.98 -16.20 18.12
CA GLY A 183 -9.05 -16.71 18.97
C GLY A 183 -10.46 -16.47 18.42
N ALA A 184 -10.58 -15.86 17.24
CA ALA A 184 -11.81 -15.84 16.48
C ALA A 184 -12.07 -17.22 15.83
N PRO A 185 -13.31 -17.52 15.41
CA PRO A 185 -13.63 -18.83 14.85
C PRO A 185 -13.16 -19.04 13.40
N ASN A 186 -12.70 -17.98 12.71
CA ASN A 186 -12.25 -18.08 11.33
C ASN A 186 -10.83 -18.66 11.26
N THR A 187 -10.65 -19.65 10.41
CA THR A 187 -9.34 -20.23 10.10
C THR A 187 -8.90 -19.94 8.67
N CYS A 188 -9.83 -19.49 7.83
CA CYS A 188 -9.59 -18.92 6.52
C CYS A 188 -9.79 -17.40 6.55
N LEU A 189 -9.27 -16.70 5.53
CA LEU A 189 -9.60 -15.30 5.25
C LEU A 189 -11.09 -15.19 4.88
N ALA A 190 -11.55 -16.04 3.96
CA ALA A 190 -12.92 -16.09 3.47
C ALA A 190 -13.48 -17.53 3.49
N THR A 191 -14.79 -17.66 3.51
CA THR A 191 -15.50 -18.92 3.31
C THR A 191 -15.64 -19.15 1.82
N TYR A 192 -15.13 -20.26 1.29
CA TYR A 192 -15.13 -20.52 -0.16
C TYR A 192 -16.38 -21.28 -0.59
N THR A 193 -16.95 -20.87 -1.72
CA THR A 193 -18.15 -21.49 -2.30
C THR A 193 -17.92 -22.01 -3.72
N ASP A 194 -16.94 -21.45 -4.42
CA ASP A 194 -16.48 -21.97 -5.70
C ASP A 194 -15.78 -23.33 -5.53
N GLY A 195 -16.15 -24.30 -6.38
CA GLY A 195 -15.63 -25.67 -6.28
C GLY A 195 -14.12 -25.78 -6.54
N ALA A 196 -13.56 -24.93 -7.41
CA ALA A 196 -12.11 -24.92 -7.67
C ALA A 196 -11.35 -24.24 -6.53
N ALA A 197 -11.91 -23.21 -5.90
CA ALA A 197 -11.37 -22.61 -4.68
C ALA A 197 -11.38 -23.62 -3.52
N ILE A 198 -12.49 -24.32 -3.28
CA ILE A 198 -12.58 -25.38 -2.26
C ILE A 198 -11.53 -26.47 -2.48
N THR A 199 -11.40 -26.95 -3.72
CA THR A 199 -10.39 -27.97 -4.06
C THR A 199 -8.96 -27.47 -3.78
N ALA A 200 -8.70 -26.19 -3.99
CA ALA A 200 -7.40 -25.58 -3.70
C ALA A 200 -7.12 -25.49 -2.19
N ILE A 201 -8.14 -25.26 -1.36
CA ILE A 201 -8.01 -25.27 0.10
C ILE A 201 -7.79 -26.69 0.62
N ASP A 202 -8.53 -27.68 0.13
CA ASP A 202 -8.46 -29.06 0.60
C ASP A 202 -7.06 -29.70 0.38
N VAL A 203 -6.22 -29.14 -0.49
CA VAL A 203 -4.83 -29.59 -0.69
C VAL A 203 -3.83 -28.93 0.27
N LEU A 204 -4.21 -27.87 0.99
CA LEU A 204 -3.37 -27.16 1.98
C LEU A 204 -3.36 -27.87 3.34
N ALA A 205 -3.06 -29.17 3.37
CA ALA A 205 -3.28 -30.04 4.53
C ALA A 205 -2.60 -29.62 5.86
N THR A 206 -1.58 -28.74 5.82
CA THR A 206 -0.86 -28.23 7.00
C THR A 206 -1.27 -26.82 7.42
N ASP A 207 -2.16 -26.19 6.66
CA ASP A 207 -2.64 -24.82 6.90
C ASP A 207 -3.83 -24.81 7.87
N SER A 208 -4.09 -23.67 8.51
CA SER A 208 -5.31 -23.44 9.32
C SER A 208 -6.59 -23.47 8.47
N CYS A 209 -6.48 -23.03 7.22
CA CYS A 209 -7.48 -23.12 6.16
C CYS A 209 -7.16 -24.31 5.26
N ASN A 210 -7.68 -25.49 5.62
CA ASN A 210 -7.36 -26.76 4.96
C ASN A 210 -8.60 -27.58 4.58
N SER A 211 -9.79 -27.02 4.77
CA SER A 211 -11.05 -27.62 4.39
C SER A 211 -11.98 -26.58 3.80
N GLY A 212 -12.70 -26.92 2.73
CA GLY A 212 -13.83 -26.13 2.23
C GLY A 212 -14.96 -25.89 3.24
N THR A 213 -14.93 -26.56 4.40
CA THR A 213 -15.87 -26.33 5.51
C THR A 213 -15.35 -25.33 6.55
N ASN A 214 -14.09 -24.90 6.44
CA ASN A 214 -13.55 -23.87 7.31
C ASN A 214 -14.24 -22.52 7.07
N LEU A 215 -14.32 -21.75 8.15
CA LEU A 215 -15.01 -20.46 8.14
C LEU A 215 -14.02 -19.34 7.82
N GLY A 216 -14.47 -18.42 6.99
CA GLY A 216 -13.85 -17.12 6.77
C GLY A 216 -14.22 -16.12 7.86
N HIS A 217 -13.55 -14.97 7.83
CA HIS A 217 -13.82 -13.88 8.76
C HIS A 217 -15.25 -13.35 8.58
N THR A 218 -15.98 -13.11 9.68
CA THR A 218 -17.39 -12.71 9.66
C THR A 218 -17.63 -11.38 8.94
N ASP A 219 -16.67 -10.46 9.00
CA ASP A 219 -16.70 -9.25 8.18
C ASP A 219 -16.45 -9.48 6.69
N ILE A 220 -15.85 -10.58 6.23
CA ILE A 220 -15.98 -10.91 4.80
C ILE A 220 -17.37 -11.51 4.55
N GLU A 221 -17.86 -12.34 5.48
CA GLU A 221 -19.15 -13.04 5.43
C GLU A 221 -20.36 -12.21 5.86
N THR A 222 -20.46 -10.96 5.39
CA THR A 222 -21.55 -10.04 5.77
C THR A 222 -22.96 -10.46 5.32
N GLY A 223 -23.08 -11.50 4.48
CA GLY A 223 -24.31 -11.85 3.79
C GLY A 223 -24.68 -10.90 2.63
N VAL A 224 -23.89 -9.84 2.40
CA VAL A 224 -24.06 -8.89 1.29
C VAL A 224 -22.96 -9.14 0.26
N ALA A 225 -23.34 -9.71 -0.89
CA ALA A 225 -22.39 -10.10 -1.94
C ALA A 225 -21.48 -8.95 -2.40
N ALA A 226 -22.03 -7.73 -2.55
CA ALA A 226 -21.24 -6.56 -2.95
C ALA A 226 -20.17 -6.18 -1.90
N THR A 227 -20.52 -6.19 -0.61
CA THR A 227 -19.58 -5.88 0.47
C THR A 227 -18.49 -6.93 0.60
N ARG A 228 -18.85 -8.21 0.45
CA ARG A 228 -17.90 -9.33 0.38
C ARG A 228 -16.89 -9.12 -0.75
N GLN A 229 -17.38 -8.84 -1.97
CA GLN A 229 -16.55 -8.57 -3.13
C GLN A 229 -15.60 -7.39 -2.89
N THR A 230 -16.11 -6.26 -2.40
CA THR A 230 -15.28 -5.08 -2.08
C THR A 230 -14.17 -5.43 -1.10
N ARG A 231 -14.50 -6.11 0.01
CA ARG A 231 -13.54 -6.49 1.06
C ARG A 231 -12.43 -7.39 0.52
N MET A 232 -12.80 -8.42 -0.24
CA MET A 232 -11.83 -9.31 -0.88
C MET A 232 -10.96 -8.56 -1.88
N CYS A 233 -11.55 -7.70 -2.71
CA CYS A 233 -10.83 -6.92 -3.71
C CYS A 233 -9.80 -5.95 -3.13
N HIS A 234 -10.05 -5.38 -1.94
CA HIS A 234 -9.05 -4.58 -1.27
C HIS A 234 -7.76 -5.38 -0.99
N GLY A 235 -7.89 -6.65 -0.58
CA GLY A 235 -6.75 -7.55 -0.38
C GLY A 235 -6.00 -7.84 -1.69
N ILE A 236 -6.73 -8.21 -2.75
CA ILE A 236 -6.15 -8.52 -4.07
C ILE A 236 -5.39 -7.32 -4.64
N VAL A 237 -6.03 -6.16 -4.66
CA VAL A 237 -5.46 -4.93 -5.23
C VAL A 237 -4.23 -4.51 -4.45
N LEU A 238 -4.28 -4.56 -3.11
CA LEU A 238 -3.13 -4.26 -2.26
C LEU A 238 -1.96 -5.20 -2.57
N PHE A 239 -2.23 -6.49 -2.66
CA PHE A 239 -1.22 -7.50 -2.96
C PHE A 239 -0.61 -7.34 -4.35
N ASN A 240 -1.43 -7.17 -5.39
CA ASN A 240 -0.96 -7.01 -6.76
C ASN A 240 -0.14 -5.71 -6.95
N ASN A 241 -0.50 -4.63 -6.25
CA ASN A 241 0.33 -3.41 -6.22
C ASN A 241 1.65 -3.66 -5.49
N PHE A 242 1.64 -4.42 -4.39
CA PHE A 242 2.86 -4.82 -3.70
C PHE A 242 3.79 -5.64 -4.62
N ILE A 243 3.27 -6.60 -5.38
CA ILE A 243 4.04 -7.38 -6.35
C ILE A 243 4.66 -6.50 -7.44
N ASP A 244 3.93 -5.53 -7.96
CA ASP A 244 4.45 -4.52 -8.90
C ASP A 244 5.63 -3.74 -8.31
N LEU A 245 5.52 -3.30 -7.06
CA LEU A 245 6.58 -2.56 -6.38
C LEU A 245 7.83 -3.42 -6.21
N ILE A 246 7.72 -4.61 -5.61
CA ILE A 246 8.90 -5.46 -5.34
C ILE A 246 9.58 -6.00 -6.60
N SER A 247 8.84 -6.11 -7.69
CA SER A 247 9.40 -6.55 -8.98
C SER A 247 10.27 -5.49 -9.66
N ASN A 248 10.09 -4.22 -9.28
CA ASN A 248 10.78 -3.08 -9.91
C ASN A 248 11.72 -2.33 -8.95
N LEU A 249 11.67 -2.62 -7.64
CA LEU A 249 12.59 -2.06 -6.66
C LEU A 249 13.96 -2.75 -6.69
N THR A 250 15.02 -1.94 -6.86
CA THR A 250 16.41 -2.40 -6.69
C THR A 250 16.97 -1.87 -5.38
N PHE A 251 17.38 -2.76 -4.48
CA PHE A 251 18.18 -2.41 -3.30
C PHE A 251 19.66 -2.68 -3.59
N SER A 252 20.57 -1.79 -3.18
CA SER A 252 22.02 -1.99 -3.30
C SER A 252 22.59 -2.53 -1.98
N GLY A 253 23.34 -3.64 -2.00
CA GLY A 253 23.99 -4.21 -0.81
C GLY A 253 24.40 -5.68 -0.93
N ALA A 254 25.23 -6.17 0.01
CA ALA A 254 25.79 -7.53 0.00
C ALA A 254 24.81 -8.66 0.37
N ASN A 255 23.66 -8.32 0.97
CA ASN A 255 22.58 -9.24 1.34
C ASN A 255 21.31 -9.00 0.49
N THR A 256 21.48 -8.59 -0.77
CA THR A 256 20.37 -8.32 -1.69
C THR A 256 19.82 -9.64 -2.23
N GLY A 257 19.14 -10.40 -1.37
CA GLY A 257 18.11 -11.30 -1.85
C GLY A 257 17.22 -10.50 -2.80
N SER A 258 17.03 -11.03 -4.01
CA SER A 258 16.34 -10.29 -5.06
C SER A 258 14.84 -10.26 -4.71
N LEU A 259 14.34 -9.11 -4.23
CA LEU A 259 12.90 -8.91 -4.04
C LEU A 259 12.13 -9.10 -5.36
N SER A 260 12.78 -8.87 -6.50
CA SER A 260 12.22 -9.23 -7.80
C SER A 260 12.10 -10.74 -8.02
N ALA A 261 12.94 -11.57 -7.39
CA ALA A 261 12.75 -13.01 -7.40
C ALA A 261 11.50 -13.43 -6.60
N LEU A 262 11.24 -12.76 -5.47
CA LEU A 262 9.99 -12.95 -4.72
C LEU A 262 8.78 -12.52 -5.58
N GLY A 263 8.84 -11.36 -6.25
CA GLY A 263 7.81 -10.93 -7.19
C GLY A 263 7.57 -11.92 -8.35
N ALA A 264 8.63 -12.52 -8.88
CA ALA A 264 8.55 -13.54 -9.92
C ALA A 264 7.90 -14.84 -9.41
N VAL A 265 8.20 -15.26 -8.18
CA VAL A 265 7.55 -16.42 -7.54
C VAL A 265 6.05 -16.20 -7.44
N PHE A 266 5.61 -15.03 -6.96
CA PHE A 266 4.19 -14.71 -6.85
C PHE A 266 3.49 -14.65 -8.20
N THR A 267 4.11 -14.00 -9.19
CA THR A 267 3.55 -13.92 -10.55
C THR A 267 3.37 -15.31 -11.15
N THR A 268 4.39 -16.16 -11.03
CA THR A 268 4.36 -17.54 -11.54
C THR A 268 3.32 -18.39 -10.81
N LEU A 269 3.21 -18.26 -9.48
CA LEU A 269 2.20 -19.00 -8.71
C LEU A 269 0.80 -18.56 -9.12
N CYS A 270 0.53 -17.26 -9.21
CA CYS A 270 -0.79 -16.77 -9.59
C CYS A 270 -1.17 -17.27 -10.99
N GLU A 271 -0.29 -17.15 -11.98
CA GLU A 271 -0.54 -17.63 -13.34
C GLU A 271 -0.74 -19.15 -13.38
N THR A 272 0.09 -19.92 -12.68
CA THR A 272 -0.01 -21.38 -12.67
C THR A 272 -1.28 -21.84 -11.96
N ALA A 273 -1.57 -21.29 -10.79
CA ALA A 273 -2.69 -21.72 -9.97
C ALA A 273 -4.04 -21.31 -10.56
N MET A 274 -4.08 -20.16 -11.23
CA MET A 274 -5.27 -19.68 -11.93
C MET A 274 -5.45 -20.29 -13.34
N GLY A 275 -4.53 -21.15 -13.79
CA GLY A 275 -4.66 -21.88 -15.06
C GLY A 275 -4.27 -21.06 -16.30
N GLY A 276 -3.44 -20.03 -16.14
CA GLY A 276 -2.95 -19.14 -17.18
C GLY A 276 -2.93 -17.67 -16.73
N ALA A 277 -2.74 -16.75 -17.68
CA ALA A 277 -2.81 -15.31 -17.43
C ALA A 277 -4.26 -14.88 -17.17
N VAL A 278 -4.76 -15.16 -15.96
CA VAL A 278 -6.08 -14.69 -15.52
C VAL A 278 -5.98 -13.20 -15.20
N PRO A 279 -6.88 -12.34 -15.73
CA PRO A 279 -6.81 -10.89 -15.53
C PRO A 279 -6.63 -10.48 -14.06
N ILE A 280 -7.26 -11.20 -13.12
CA ILE A 280 -7.24 -10.89 -11.69
C ILE A 280 -5.83 -10.85 -11.06
N CYS A 281 -4.86 -11.60 -11.60
CA CYS A 281 -3.46 -11.57 -11.14
C CYS A 281 -2.76 -10.24 -11.42
N SER A 282 -3.29 -9.43 -12.34
CA SER A 282 -2.72 -8.17 -12.78
C SER A 282 -3.56 -6.94 -12.37
N VAL A 283 -4.73 -7.16 -11.76
CA VAL A 283 -5.65 -6.09 -11.38
C VAL A 283 -5.09 -5.31 -10.20
N LYS A 284 -4.94 -3.99 -10.37
CA LYS A 284 -4.33 -3.08 -9.39
C LYS A 284 -5.23 -1.94 -8.95
N ASP A 285 -6.49 -1.95 -9.37
CA ASP A 285 -7.51 -0.99 -8.97
C ASP A 285 -8.79 -1.69 -8.51
N GLN A 286 -9.50 -1.04 -7.58
CA GLN A 286 -10.67 -1.60 -6.93
C GLN A 286 -11.82 -1.85 -7.91
N THR A 287 -12.04 -0.94 -8.85
CA THR A 287 -13.17 -1.01 -9.79
C THR A 287 -13.04 -2.20 -10.73
N SER A 288 -11.84 -2.42 -11.29
CA SER A 288 -11.56 -3.57 -12.15
C SER A 288 -11.66 -4.89 -11.38
N CYS A 289 -11.27 -4.90 -10.09
CA CYS A 289 -11.38 -6.11 -9.27
C CYS A 289 -12.85 -6.44 -8.97
N GLU A 290 -13.64 -5.43 -8.60
CA GLU A 290 -15.07 -5.63 -8.30
C GLU A 290 -15.87 -6.06 -9.53
N ALA A 291 -15.38 -5.76 -10.74
CA ALA A 291 -15.94 -6.24 -12.00
C ALA A 291 -15.56 -7.70 -12.34
N ALA A 292 -14.60 -8.31 -11.64
CA ALA A 292 -14.21 -9.70 -11.83
C ALA A 292 -15.29 -10.67 -11.29
N THR A 293 -15.24 -11.92 -11.74
CA THR A 293 -16.21 -12.92 -11.27
C THR A 293 -15.91 -13.36 -9.84
N ASN A 294 -16.93 -13.80 -9.10
CA ASN A 294 -16.73 -14.38 -7.76
C ASN A 294 -15.76 -15.57 -7.80
N ALA A 295 -15.80 -16.38 -8.87
CA ALA A 295 -14.89 -17.51 -9.04
C ALA A 295 -13.42 -17.06 -9.17
N ASP A 296 -13.16 -15.96 -9.88
CA ASP A 296 -11.81 -15.40 -10.00
C ASP A 296 -11.31 -14.85 -8.66
N VAL A 297 -12.17 -14.17 -7.91
CA VAL A 297 -11.82 -13.57 -6.61
C VAL A 297 -11.61 -14.64 -5.55
N GLU A 298 -12.53 -15.60 -5.41
CA GLU A 298 -12.38 -16.73 -4.49
C GLU A 298 -11.19 -17.61 -4.88
N GLY A 299 -11.00 -17.87 -6.18
CA GLY A 299 -9.86 -18.61 -6.68
C GLY A 299 -8.53 -17.94 -6.34
N TYR A 300 -8.42 -16.62 -6.51
CA TYR A 300 -7.22 -15.88 -6.13
C TYR A 300 -6.95 -15.98 -4.63
N PHE A 301 -7.97 -15.81 -3.79
CA PHE A 301 -7.80 -15.95 -2.34
C PHE A 301 -7.32 -17.35 -1.96
N ALA A 302 -8.04 -18.39 -2.40
CA ALA A 302 -7.73 -19.77 -2.03
C ALA A 302 -6.35 -20.23 -2.53
N LYS A 303 -5.97 -19.84 -3.75
CA LYS A 303 -4.77 -20.35 -4.42
C LYS A 303 -3.53 -19.49 -4.23
N VAL A 304 -3.70 -18.23 -3.86
CA VAL A 304 -2.60 -17.28 -3.67
C VAL A 304 -2.55 -16.86 -2.21
N LEU A 305 -3.55 -16.12 -1.73
CA LEU A 305 -3.46 -15.49 -0.40
C LEU A 305 -3.43 -16.52 0.75
N GLU A 306 -4.26 -17.56 0.67
CA GLU A 306 -4.30 -18.61 1.69
C GLU A 306 -3.02 -19.45 1.67
N THR A 307 -2.43 -19.70 0.50
CA THR A 307 -1.17 -20.45 0.36
C THR A 307 0.03 -19.71 0.95
N PHE A 308 0.01 -18.38 0.95
CA PHE A 308 1.11 -17.56 1.45
C PHE A 308 0.92 -17.04 2.87
N PHE A 309 -0.21 -17.38 3.49
CA PHE A 309 -0.51 -16.98 4.85
C PHE A 309 -0.86 -18.21 5.69
N ILE A 310 0.19 -18.84 6.22
CA ILE A 310 0.10 -20.03 7.07
C ILE A 310 0.15 -19.62 8.54
#